data_AF-A0A2D6MZ17-F1
#
_entry.id   AF-A0A2D6MZ17-F1
#
_cell.length_a   1.000
_cell.length_b   1.000
_cell.length_c   1.000
_cell.angle_alpha   90.00
_cell.angle_beta   90.00
_cell.angle_gamma   90.00
#
_symmetry.space_group_name_H-M   'P 1'
#
loop_
_entity.id
_entity.type
_entity.pdbx_description
1 polymer ?
#
loop_
_entity_poly.entity_id
_entity_poly.type
_entity_poly.pdbx_seq_one_letter_code
_entity_poly.pdbx_strand_id
1 'polypeptide(L)'
;MAAKTTAKLMRVFKSDAASFAKDWQGVCERRVDTVLDVDKEVAKIIAEVRDGGDEALLGCVKKFDGAKLAALEITSDEWDAACDQVDSADRAAIGKAAMRVREFHRKRIPSSWEMREEGGGYMGQRVRPLARVGLYVPGGKAVYPSSVVMNAIPASVVEVPEIVMVTPPEPDGSIRPEVLMAARVAGVHRVFKMGGAHAIAALAFGTESVPRVDKITGPGSVWVATAKRQVFGEVGIDSEAGPTEVCIVADRSA
;
A
#
# COMPACT_ATOMS: atom_id res chain seq x y z
N MET A 1 -20.72 -44.68 9.58
CA MET A 1 -19.90 -43.89 10.51
C MET A 1 -18.50 -43.77 9.93
N ALA A 2 -18.17 -42.66 9.27
CA ALA A 2 -16.81 -42.39 8.81
C ALA A 2 -16.14 -41.48 9.85
N ALA A 3 -15.03 -41.96 10.40
CA ALA A 3 -14.26 -41.25 11.40
C ALA A 3 -13.72 -39.94 10.82
N LYS A 4 -14.06 -38.81 11.46
CA LYS A 4 -13.39 -37.53 11.24
C LYS A 4 -11.95 -37.68 11.71
N THR A 5 -11.02 -37.74 10.77
CA THR A 5 -9.59 -37.62 11.05
C THR A 5 -9.33 -36.25 11.68
N THR A 6 -9.03 -36.22 12.97
CA THR A 6 -8.55 -35.04 13.69
C THR A 6 -7.25 -34.56 13.05
N ALA A 7 -7.33 -33.53 12.21
CA ALA A 7 -6.16 -32.82 11.72
C ALA A 7 -5.40 -32.24 12.94
N LYS A 8 -4.14 -32.62 13.12
CA LYS A 8 -3.24 -31.96 14.08
C LYS A 8 -3.16 -30.47 13.70
N LEU A 9 -3.64 -29.61 14.59
CA LEU A 9 -3.75 -28.15 14.39
C LEU A 9 -2.39 -27.42 14.25
N MET A 10 -1.26 -28.05 14.61
CA MET A 10 0.08 -27.47 14.47
C MET A 10 1.10 -28.54 14.07
N ARG A 11 1.88 -28.26 13.01
CA ARG A 11 2.99 -29.13 12.59
C ARG A 11 4.19 -28.90 13.53
N VAL A 12 4.76 -29.97 14.06
CA VAL A 12 5.93 -29.93 14.95
C VAL A 12 7.07 -30.66 14.27
N PHE A 13 8.19 -29.95 14.09
CA PHE A 13 9.41 -30.48 13.50
C PHE A 13 10.49 -30.56 14.58
N LYS A 14 11.31 -31.61 14.56
CA LYS A 14 12.50 -31.71 15.39
C LYS A 14 13.73 -31.63 14.49
N SER A 15 14.70 -30.81 14.86
CA SER A 15 15.91 -30.57 14.05
C SER A 15 16.82 -31.79 13.92
N ASP A 16 16.66 -32.79 14.81
CA ASP A 16 17.41 -34.05 14.81
C ASP A 16 16.76 -35.17 13.98
N ALA A 17 15.55 -34.94 13.44
CA ALA A 17 14.87 -35.92 12.61
C ALA A 17 15.52 -36.02 11.22
N ALA A 18 15.71 -37.24 10.70
CA ALA A 18 16.27 -37.47 9.37
C ALA A 18 15.45 -36.81 8.22
N SER A 19 14.15 -36.58 8.43
CA SER A 19 13.27 -35.90 7.48
C SER A 19 13.28 -34.37 7.59
N PHE A 20 13.93 -33.78 8.60
CA PHE A 20 13.81 -32.37 8.94
C PHE A 20 14.07 -31.44 7.75
N ALA A 21 15.16 -31.66 7.00
CA ALA A 21 15.51 -30.81 5.87
C ALA A 21 14.40 -30.78 4.79
N LYS A 22 13.85 -31.95 4.46
CA LYS A 22 12.77 -32.09 3.48
C LYS A 22 11.47 -31.47 4.00
N ASP A 23 11.13 -31.75 5.26
CA ASP A 23 9.91 -31.24 5.89
C ASP A 23 9.95 -29.71 6.02
N TRP A 24 11.11 -29.16 6.40
CA TRP A 24 11.37 -27.73 6.48
C TRP A 24 11.32 -27.05 5.12
N GLN A 25 11.89 -27.67 4.08
CA GLN A 25 11.78 -27.19 2.71
C GLN A 25 10.31 -27.06 2.28
N GLY A 26 9.46 -28.05 2.60
CA GLY A 26 8.02 -27.95 2.33
C GLY A 26 7.28 -26.86 3.11
N VAL A 27 7.83 -26.38 4.23
CA VAL A 27 7.31 -25.20 4.94
C VAL A 27 7.76 -23.91 4.25
N CYS A 28 9.03 -23.83 3.87
CA CYS A 28 9.62 -22.65 3.19
C CYS A 28 9.07 -22.46 1.77
N GLU A 29 8.81 -23.56 1.07
CA GLU A 29 8.23 -23.58 -0.28
C GLU A 29 6.70 -23.49 -0.25
N ARG A 30 6.10 -23.16 0.91
CA ARG A 30 4.66 -22.91 1.00
C ARG A 30 4.32 -21.68 0.16
N ARG A 31 4.11 -21.91 -1.12
CA ARG A 31 3.39 -21.00 -1.98
C ARG A 31 1.95 -21.03 -1.48
N VAL A 32 1.42 -19.86 -1.16
CA VAL A 32 -0.03 -19.73 -1.11
C VAL A 32 -0.46 -19.91 -2.55
N ASP A 33 -1.02 -21.08 -2.87
CA ASP A 33 -1.66 -21.38 -4.16
C ASP A 33 -2.93 -20.54 -4.35
N THR A 34 -2.86 -19.23 -4.13
CA THR A 34 -3.84 -18.28 -4.67
C THR A 34 -3.48 -18.02 -6.12
N VAL A 35 -3.57 -19.07 -6.94
CA VAL A 35 -3.65 -18.96 -8.40
C VAL A 35 -5.08 -18.53 -8.74
N LEU A 36 -5.47 -17.33 -8.30
CA LEU A 36 -6.43 -16.58 -9.10
C LEU A 36 -5.57 -16.00 -10.22
N ASP A 37 -5.57 -16.67 -11.37
CA ASP A 37 -5.01 -16.10 -12.60
C ASP A 37 -5.90 -14.91 -13.00
N VAL A 38 -5.58 -13.76 -12.43
CA VAL A 38 -6.24 -12.48 -12.68
C VAL A 38 -5.47 -11.66 -13.72
N ASP A 39 -4.41 -12.19 -14.33
CA ASP A 39 -3.50 -11.42 -15.18
C ASP A 39 -4.23 -10.81 -16.37
N LYS A 40 -5.06 -11.59 -17.06
CA LYS A 40 -5.81 -11.11 -18.24
C LYS A 40 -6.87 -10.07 -17.85
N GLU A 41 -7.57 -10.28 -16.75
CA GLU A 41 -8.61 -9.36 -16.30
C GLU A 41 -8.00 -8.05 -15.77
N VAL A 42 -6.89 -8.13 -15.06
CA VAL A 42 -6.12 -6.95 -14.62
C VAL A 42 -5.60 -6.17 -15.82
N ALA A 43 -5.04 -6.85 -16.83
CA ALA A 43 -4.55 -6.20 -18.05
C ALA A 43 -5.68 -5.47 -18.79
N LYS A 44 -6.88 -6.07 -18.83
CA LYS A 44 -8.07 -5.46 -19.39
C LYS A 44 -8.50 -4.21 -18.62
N ILE A 45 -8.57 -4.29 -17.28
CA ILE A 45 -8.89 -3.13 -16.43
C ILE A 45 -7.88 -2.00 -16.63
N ILE A 46 -6.59 -2.33 -16.71
CA ILE A 46 -5.53 -1.35 -16.96
C ILE A 46 -5.74 -0.65 -18.30
N ALA A 47 -5.99 -1.42 -19.37
CA ALA A 47 -6.25 -0.85 -20.70
C ALA A 47 -7.51 0.02 -20.71
N GLU A 48 -8.60 -0.44 -20.09
CA GLU A 48 -9.85 0.32 -19.98
C GLU A 48 -9.65 1.68 -19.31
N VAL A 49 -8.92 1.74 -18.19
CA VAL A 49 -8.65 3.03 -17.49
C VAL A 49 -7.66 3.89 -18.28
N ARG A 50 -6.64 3.29 -18.90
CA ARG A 50 -5.65 4.02 -19.69
C ARG A 50 -6.27 4.70 -20.91
N ASP A 51 -7.20 4.03 -21.58
CA ASP A 51 -7.80 4.53 -22.82
C ASP A 51 -9.06 5.37 -22.54
N GLY A 52 -9.76 5.10 -21.44
CA GLY A 52 -11.07 5.71 -21.12
C GLY A 52 -11.08 6.72 -19.97
N GLY A 53 -9.94 7.00 -19.34
CA GLY A 53 -9.78 8.07 -18.34
C GLY A 53 -10.76 7.98 -17.17
N ASP A 54 -11.22 9.14 -16.69
CA ASP A 54 -12.13 9.27 -15.55
C ASP A 54 -13.48 8.56 -15.76
N GLU A 55 -14.00 8.52 -16.99
CA GLU A 55 -15.26 7.85 -17.30
C GLU A 55 -15.15 6.34 -17.03
N ALA A 56 -14.10 5.71 -17.57
CA ALA A 56 -13.84 4.29 -17.33
C ALA A 56 -13.55 4.01 -15.85
N LEU A 57 -12.83 4.92 -15.20
CA LEU A 57 -12.47 4.82 -13.78
C LEU A 57 -13.70 4.88 -12.87
N LEU A 58 -14.62 5.82 -13.09
CA LEU A 58 -15.91 5.89 -12.38
C LEU A 58 -16.77 4.65 -12.63
N GLY A 59 -16.73 4.11 -13.85
CA GLY A 59 -17.35 2.82 -14.19
C GLY A 59 -16.79 1.67 -13.36
N CYS A 60 -15.47 1.61 -13.19
CA CYS A 60 -14.78 0.63 -12.36
C CYS A 60 -15.13 0.79 -10.87
N VAL A 61 -15.14 2.01 -10.34
CA VAL A 61 -15.53 2.28 -8.94
C VAL A 61 -16.96 1.79 -8.69
N LYS A 62 -17.91 2.11 -9.57
CA LYS A 62 -19.29 1.63 -9.45
C LYS A 62 -19.39 0.11 -9.48
N LYS A 63 -18.62 -0.55 -10.36
CA LYS A 63 -18.68 -1.99 -10.58
C LYS A 63 -17.99 -2.80 -9.47
N PHE A 64 -16.81 -2.37 -9.05
CA PHE A 64 -15.92 -3.15 -8.19
C PHE A 64 -15.92 -2.67 -6.73
N ASP A 65 -16.01 -1.35 -6.52
CA ASP A 65 -16.07 -0.77 -5.18
C ASP A 65 -17.52 -0.59 -4.70
N GLY A 66 -18.50 -0.63 -5.61
CA GLY A 66 -19.94 -0.60 -5.30
C GLY A 66 -20.51 0.78 -5.03
N ALA A 67 -19.70 1.84 -5.18
CA ALA A 67 -20.10 3.22 -4.92
C ALA A 67 -20.37 3.97 -6.23
N LYS A 68 -21.47 4.73 -6.29
CA LYS A 68 -21.72 5.66 -7.40
C LYS A 68 -21.24 7.06 -7.00
N LEU A 69 -20.11 7.47 -7.55
CA LEU A 69 -19.50 8.77 -7.23
C LEU A 69 -19.84 9.83 -8.28
N ALA A 70 -19.93 11.08 -7.84
CA ALA A 70 -19.93 12.25 -8.73
C ALA A 70 -18.51 12.77 -9.00
N ALA A 71 -17.60 12.60 -8.04
CA ALA A 71 -16.19 12.99 -8.14
C ALA A 71 -15.31 11.94 -7.46
N LEU A 72 -14.12 11.70 -8.03
CA LEU A 72 -13.14 10.76 -7.50
C LEU A 72 -12.39 11.34 -6.30
N GLU A 73 -11.97 12.61 -6.39
CA GLU A 73 -11.24 13.29 -5.32
C GLU A 73 -12.17 13.66 -4.16
N ILE A 74 -11.68 13.50 -2.93
CA ILE A 74 -12.36 14.02 -1.75
C ILE A 74 -12.25 15.55 -1.73
N THR A 75 -13.34 16.23 -1.38
CA THR A 75 -13.26 17.69 -1.18
C THR A 75 -12.62 18.03 0.18
N SER A 76 -12.13 19.26 0.34
CA SER A 76 -11.63 19.71 1.66
C SER A 76 -12.71 19.60 2.73
N ASP A 77 -13.93 20.01 2.42
CA ASP A 77 -15.07 19.97 3.35
C ASP A 77 -15.42 18.53 3.76
N GLU A 78 -15.44 17.59 2.80
CA GLU A 78 -15.64 16.15 3.09
C GLU A 78 -14.52 15.63 4.00
N TRP A 79 -13.27 16.02 3.75
CA TRP A 79 -12.12 15.59 4.55
C TRP A 79 -12.16 16.18 5.97
N ASP A 80 -12.47 17.47 6.11
CA ASP A 80 -12.61 18.15 7.40
C ASP A 80 -13.74 17.54 8.23
N ALA A 81 -14.93 17.38 7.63
CA ALA A 81 -16.08 16.78 8.30
C ALA A 81 -15.82 15.34 8.75
N ALA A 82 -15.09 14.55 7.97
CA ALA A 82 -14.71 13.19 8.36
C ALA A 82 -13.68 13.23 9.49
N CYS A 83 -12.68 14.11 9.43
CA CYS A 83 -11.70 14.25 10.50
C CYS A 83 -12.38 14.62 11.81
N ASP A 84 -13.38 15.50 11.78
CA ASP A 84 -14.11 15.98 12.97
C ASP A 84 -14.93 14.89 13.68
N GLN A 85 -15.25 13.79 13.00
CA GLN A 85 -15.94 12.65 13.60
C GLN A 85 -15.02 11.71 14.40
N VAL A 86 -13.70 11.85 14.30
CA VAL A 86 -12.77 10.93 14.99
C VAL A 86 -12.68 11.25 16.48
N ASP A 87 -12.85 10.25 17.33
CA ASP A 87 -12.75 10.41 18.78
C ASP A 87 -11.37 10.90 19.21
N SER A 88 -11.33 11.65 20.32
CA SER A 88 -10.08 12.25 20.81
C SER A 88 -9.01 11.21 21.16
N ALA A 89 -9.43 10.04 21.65
CA ALA A 89 -8.54 8.93 21.96
C ALA A 89 -7.85 8.39 20.70
N ASP A 90 -8.61 8.21 19.62
CA ASP A 90 -8.09 7.71 18.34
C ASP A 90 -7.21 8.76 17.64
N ARG A 91 -7.58 10.05 17.69
CA ARG A 91 -6.69 11.12 17.22
C ARG A 91 -5.35 11.11 17.95
N ALA A 92 -5.37 10.96 19.27
CA ALA A 92 -4.16 10.89 20.07
C ALA A 92 -3.31 9.66 19.72
N ALA A 93 -3.95 8.50 19.51
CA ALA A 93 -3.28 7.27 19.11
C ALA A 93 -2.63 7.39 17.72
N ILE A 94 -3.37 7.88 16.72
CA ILE A 94 -2.89 8.13 15.35
C ILE A 94 -1.74 9.15 15.38
N GLY A 95 -1.90 10.26 16.10
CA GLY A 95 -0.88 11.29 16.26
C GLY A 95 0.42 10.74 16.87
N LYS A 96 0.31 9.93 17.93
CA LYS A 96 1.46 9.29 18.58
C LYS A 96 2.16 8.29 17.65
N ALA A 97 1.39 7.47 16.92
CA ALA A 97 1.94 6.53 15.95
C ALA A 97 2.71 7.29 14.84
N ALA A 98 2.09 8.32 14.28
CA ALA A 98 2.70 9.14 13.24
C ALA A 98 3.99 9.84 13.71
N MET A 99 3.97 10.42 14.91
CA MET A 99 5.16 11.03 15.51
C MET A 99 6.32 10.03 15.61
N ARG A 100 6.07 8.83 16.13
CA ARG A 100 7.12 7.79 16.29
C ARG A 100 7.68 7.33 14.94
N VAL A 101 6.82 7.09 13.96
CA VAL A 101 7.23 6.69 12.61
C VAL A 101 8.05 7.81 11.94
N ARG A 102 7.65 9.07 12.13
CA ARG A 102 8.36 10.25 11.61
C ARG A 102 9.75 10.39 12.24
N GLU A 103 9.87 10.24 13.55
CA GLU A 103 11.15 10.29 14.25
C GLU A 103 12.12 9.19 13.77
N PHE A 104 11.60 7.99 13.55
CA PHE A 104 12.39 6.88 13.05
C PHE A 104 12.93 7.13 11.64
N HIS A 105 12.08 7.60 10.72
CA HIS A 105 12.48 7.82 9.32
C HIS A 105 13.38 9.05 9.14
N ARG A 106 13.23 10.09 9.97
CA ARG A 106 14.12 11.26 9.94
C ARG A 106 15.59 10.90 10.14
N LYS A 107 15.88 9.89 10.96
CA LYS A 107 17.25 9.40 11.23
C LYS A 107 17.84 8.60 10.06
N ARG A 108 17.07 8.31 9.02
CA ARG A 108 17.45 7.43 7.89
C ARG A 108 17.48 8.13 6.53
N ILE A 109 17.35 9.45 6.49
CA ILE A 109 17.40 10.22 5.25
C ILE A 109 18.83 10.19 4.69
N PRO A 110 19.06 9.66 3.47
CA PRO A 110 20.39 9.68 2.86
C PRO A 110 20.82 11.11 2.54
N SER A 111 22.09 11.44 2.77
CA SER A 111 22.64 12.75 2.45
C SER A 111 23.27 12.77 1.05
N SER A 112 23.14 13.90 0.35
CA SER A 112 23.96 14.16 -0.83
C SER A 112 25.40 14.43 -0.41
N TRP A 113 26.36 14.06 -1.23
CA TRP A 113 27.78 14.32 -0.99
C TRP A 113 28.53 14.53 -2.31
N GLU A 114 29.67 15.21 -2.21
CA GLU A 114 30.59 15.50 -3.32
C GLU A 114 32.02 15.37 -2.82
N MET A 115 32.91 14.91 -3.68
CA MET A 115 34.34 14.72 -3.47
C MET A 115 35.10 15.30 -4.66
N ARG A 116 36.22 15.95 -4.37
CA ARG A 116 37.15 16.45 -5.38
C ARG A 116 38.28 15.44 -5.56
N GLU A 117 38.52 15.06 -6.80
CA GLU A 117 39.55 14.08 -7.17
C GLU A 117 40.92 14.72 -7.39
N GLU A 118 41.95 13.90 -7.23
CA GLU A 118 43.31 14.25 -7.66
C GLU A 118 43.32 14.37 -9.19
N GLY A 119 43.54 15.59 -9.70
CA GLY A 119 43.34 15.94 -11.11
C GLY A 119 42.19 16.94 -11.37
N GLY A 120 41.44 17.32 -10.33
CA GLY A 120 40.47 18.42 -10.39
C GLY A 120 39.04 18.06 -10.83
N GLY A 121 38.76 16.77 -11.04
CA GLY A 121 37.40 16.27 -11.25
C GLY A 121 36.56 16.29 -9.97
N TYR A 122 35.23 16.19 -10.12
CA TYR A 122 34.29 16.03 -9.01
C TYR A 122 33.52 14.72 -9.17
N MET A 123 33.36 13.97 -8.09
CA MET A 123 32.51 12.79 -7.99
C MET A 123 31.54 12.94 -6.81
N GLY A 124 30.36 12.34 -6.88
CA GLY A 124 29.37 12.52 -5.83
C GLY A 124 28.08 11.74 -6.02
N GLN A 125 27.21 11.88 -5.02
CA GLN A 125 25.84 11.37 -5.05
C GLN A 125 24.89 12.51 -4.71
N ARG A 126 23.89 12.70 -5.57
CA ARG A 126 22.79 13.63 -5.28
C ARG A 126 21.52 12.84 -5.00
N VAL A 127 21.01 13.00 -3.78
CA VAL A 127 19.76 12.38 -3.31
C VAL A 127 18.65 13.44 -3.42
N ARG A 128 17.53 13.08 -4.06
CA ARG A 128 16.35 13.93 -4.19
C ARG A 128 15.09 13.10 -3.97
N PRO A 129 14.03 13.69 -3.40
CA PRO A 129 12.73 13.03 -3.38
C PRO A 129 12.17 12.86 -4.79
N LEU A 130 11.24 11.91 -4.94
CA LEU A 130 10.39 11.82 -6.12
C LEU A 130 9.48 13.04 -6.20
N ALA A 131 9.01 13.40 -7.40
CA ALA A 131 8.12 14.53 -7.58
C ALA A 131 6.72 14.20 -7.08
N ARG A 132 6.25 12.97 -7.35
CA ARG A 132 4.94 12.50 -6.94
C ARG A 132 4.93 11.03 -6.58
N VAL A 133 4.26 10.67 -5.48
CA VAL A 133 4.05 9.26 -5.10
C VAL A 133 2.57 8.95 -4.90
N GLY A 134 2.18 7.74 -5.28
CA GLY A 134 0.85 7.18 -5.08
C GLY A 134 0.86 6.12 -3.97
N LEU A 135 -0.08 6.21 -3.04
CA LEU A 135 -0.20 5.31 -1.90
C LEU A 135 -1.53 4.57 -2.00
N TYR A 136 -1.47 3.26 -2.19
CA TYR A 136 -2.65 2.40 -2.14
C TYR A 136 -2.93 2.00 -0.70
N VAL A 137 -4.16 2.28 -0.23
CA VAL A 137 -4.62 1.90 1.10
C VAL A 137 -5.85 0.99 0.97
N PRO A 138 -5.77 -0.27 1.43
CA PRO A 138 -6.92 -1.17 1.42
C PRO A 138 -8.12 -0.60 2.19
N GLY A 139 -9.33 -0.91 1.71
CA GLY A 139 -10.59 -0.59 2.40
C GLY A 139 -11.44 -1.81 2.71
N GLY A 140 -12.74 -1.60 2.95
CA GLY A 140 -13.69 -2.65 3.32
C GLY A 140 -13.43 -3.23 4.71
N LYS A 141 -13.15 -4.53 4.81
CA LYS A 141 -12.87 -5.20 6.10
C LYS A 141 -11.44 -4.99 6.61
N ALA A 142 -10.54 -4.52 5.76
CA ALA A 142 -9.10 -4.38 6.03
C ALA A 142 -8.71 -2.90 6.18
N VAL A 143 -9.41 -2.18 7.05
CA VAL A 143 -9.23 -0.74 7.25
C VAL A 143 -8.15 -0.50 8.28
N TYR A 144 -7.04 0.10 7.84
CA TYR A 144 -5.87 0.29 8.68
C TYR A 144 -5.31 1.71 8.57
N PRO A 145 -5.64 2.61 9.52
CA PRO A 145 -4.98 3.91 9.66
C PRO A 145 -3.45 3.76 9.77
N SER A 146 -2.97 2.66 10.34
CA SER A 146 -1.54 2.32 10.40
C SER A 146 -0.89 2.16 9.02
N SER A 147 -1.58 1.61 8.03
CA SER A 147 -1.05 1.46 6.67
C SER A 147 -0.82 2.81 6.00
N VAL A 148 -1.72 3.77 6.26
CA VAL A 148 -1.56 5.16 5.82
C VAL A 148 -0.30 5.77 6.44
N VAL A 149 -0.19 5.69 7.77
CA VAL A 149 0.95 6.22 8.53
C VAL A 149 2.28 5.64 8.04
N MET A 150 2.35 4.31 7.83
CA MET A 150 3.58 3.65 7.41
C MET A 150 3.98 3.94 5.96
N ASN A 151 3.02 4.25 5.07
CA ASN A 151 3.31 4.57 3.66
C ASN A 151 3.58 6.06 3.43
N ALA A 152 2.77 6.94 4.02
CA ALA A 152 2.82 8.38 3.74
C ALA A 152 3.96 9.09 4.45
N ILE A 153 4.28 8.70 5.69
CA ILE A 153 5.28 9.42 6.49
C ILE A 153 6.68 9.37 5.88
N PRO A 154 7.19 8.22 5.36
CA PRO A 154 8.48 8.21 4.68
C PRO A 154 8.55 9.22 3.52
N ALA A 155 7.49 9.35 2.73
CA ALA A 155 7.40 10.32 1.64
C ALA A 155 7.33 11.76 2.16
N SER A 156 6.53 12.02 3.21
CA SER A 156 6.41 13.33 3.84
C SER A 156 7.73 13.77 4.50
N VAL A 157 8.48 12.85 5.11
CA VAL A 157 9.77 13.14 5.79
C VAL A 157 10.85 13.62 4.82
N VAL A 158 10.83 13.13 3.58
CA VAL A 158 11.74 13.59 2.52
C VAL A 158 11.12 14.68 1.66
N GLU A 159 9.98 15.24 2.08
CA GLU A 159 9.30 16.37 1.45
C GLU A 159 8.95 16.10 -0.02
N VAL A 160 8.40 14.92 -0.32
CA VAL A 160 7.81 14.66 -1.65
C VAL A 160 6.75 15.74 -1.94
N PRO A 161 6.87 16.49 -3.04
CA PRO A 161 5.99 17.63 -3.33
C PRO A 161 4.51 17.25 -3.44
N GLU A 162 4.19 16.07 -3.97
CA GLU A 162 2.80 15.62 -4.11
C GLU A 162 2.65 14.15 -3.67
N ILE A 163 1.81 13.93 -2.66
CA ILE A 163 1.54 12.62 -2.07
C ILE A 163 0.05 12.34 -2.27
N VAL A 164 -0.24 11.39 -3.15
CA VAL A 164 -1.59 11.00 -3.53
C VAL A 164 -1.93 9.70 -2.85
N MET A 165 -3.06 9.65 -2.15
CA MET A 165 -3.59 8.42 -1.56
C MET A 165 -4.82 7.97 -2.33
N VAL A 166 -4.94 6.66 -2.54
CA VAL A 166 -6.11 6.04 -3.13
C VAL A 166 -6.63 4.97 -2.17
N THR A 167 -7.93 4.98 -1.94
CA THR A 167 -8.58 3.99 -1.09
C THR A 167 -10.01 3.77 -1.56
N PRO A 168 -10.50 2.52 -1.64
CA PRO A 168 -11.85 2.27 -2.10
C PRO A 168 -12.87 2.87 -1.12
N PRO A 169 -13.92 3.52 -1.63
CA PRO A 169 -15.00 4.03 -0.80
C PRO A 169 -15.86 2.90 -0.22
N GLU A 170 -16.58 3.22 0.84
CA GLU A 170 -17.74 2.44 1.29
C GLU A 170 -18.87 2.56 0.23
N PRO A 171 -19.90 1.68 0.23
CA PRO A 171 -20.96 1.69 -0.79
C PRO A 171 -21.73 3.02 -0.90
N ASP A 172 -21.75 3.82 0.17
CA ASP A 172 -22.35 5.16 0.20
C ASP A 172 -21.43 6.26 -0.39
N GLY A 173 -20.22 5.90 -0.80
CA GLY A 173 -19.20 6.81 -1.34
C GLY A 173 -18.30 7.45 -0.30
N SER A 174 -18.50 7.16 0.99
CA SER A 174 -17.67 7.71 2.07
C SER A 174 -16.33 6.99 2.23
N ILE A 175 -15.39 7.64 2.90
CA ILE A 175 -14.14 7.04 3.37
C ILE A 175 -14.14 7.13 4.89
N ARG A 176 -13.64 6.09 5.55
CA ARG A 176 -13.65 6.04 7.01
C ARG A 176 -12.89 7.22 7.64
N PRO A 177 -13.48 7.90 8.64
CA PRO A 177 -12.89 9.02 9.36
C PRO A 177 -11.44 8.81 9.81
N GLU A 178 -11.11 7.64 10.35
CA GLU A 178 -9.80 7.35 10.92
C GLU A 178 -8.71 7.25 9.84
N VAL A 179 -9.08 6.79 8.64
CA VAL A 179 -8.17 6.73 7.47
C VAL A 179 -7.85 8.14 6.98
N LEU A 180 -8.86 9.01 6.90
CA LEU A 180 -8.70 10.41 6.51
C LEU A 180 -7.94 11.23 7.55
N MET A 181 -8.17 10.98 8.84
CA MET A 181 -7.38 11.56 9.93
C MET A 181 -5.91 11.12 9.85
N ALA A 182 -5.65 9.83 9.62
CA ALA A 182 -4.29 9.35 9.43
C ALA A 182 -3.61 9.97 8.20
N ALA A 183 -4.33 10.12 7.09
CA ALA A 183 -3.82 10.77 5.88
C ALA A 183 -3.39 12.22 6.16
N ARG A 184 -4.23 12.98 6.87
CA ARG A 184 -3.93 14.36 7.28
C ARG A 184 -2.70 14.45 8.16
N VAL A 185 -2.64 13.64 9.22
CA VAL A 185 -1.51 13.63 10.17
C VAL A 185 -0.21 13.18 9.50
N ALA A 186 -0.30 12.26 8.54
CA ALA A 186 0.84 11.71 7.82
C ALA A 186 1.38 12.60 6.69
N GLY A 187 0.66 13.66 6.30
CA GLY A 187 1.08 14.61 5.27
C GLY A 187 0.69 14.21 3.84
N VAL A 188 -0.42 13.47 3.68
CA VAL A 188 -1.02 13.23 2.36
C VAL A 188 -1.62 14.53 1.83
N HIS A 189 -1.45 14.79 0.54
CA HIS A 189 -1.92 16.02 -0.11
C HIS A 189 -3.31 15.85 -0.76
N ARG A 190 -3.55 14.71 -1.41
CA ARG A 190 -4.79 14.44 -2.17
C ARG A 190 -5.28 13.02 -1.92
N VAL A 191 -6.58 12.82 -1.84
CA VAL A 191 -7.20 11.50 -1.62
C VAL A 191 -8.26 11.22 -2.68
N PHE A 192 -8.18 10.04 -3.31
CA PHE A 192 -9.15 9.60 -4.32
C PHE A 192 -9.87 8.33 -3.87
N LYS A 193 -11.18 8.32 -4.10
CA LYS A 193 -12.15 7.29 -3.73
C LYS A 193 -12.16 6.17 -4.78
N MET A 194 -11.12 5.34 -4.78
CA MET A 194 -10.96 4.21 -5.70
C MET A 194 -10.02 3.12 -5.16
N GLY A 195 -10.32 1.85 -5.46
CA GLY A 195 -9.49 0.70 -5.08
C GLY A 195 -9.02 -0.18 -6.24
N GLY A 196 -8.54 -1.38 -5.93
CA GLY A 196 -8.29 -2.42 -6.93
C GLY A 196 -7.25 -2.10 -8.01
N ALA A 197 -7.34 -2.81 -9.13
CA ALA A 197 -6.45 -2.65 -10.28
C ALA A 197 -6.67 -1.31 -11.00
N HIS A 198 -7.90 -0.80 -11.01
CA HIS A 198 -8.24 0.48 -11.65
C HIS A 198 -7.57 1.67 -10.95
N ALA A 199 -7.47 1.66 -9.62
CA ALA A 199 -6.72 2.70 -8.90
C ALA A 199 -5.22 2.66 -9.23
N ILE A 200 -4.63 1.48 -9.38
CA ILE A 200 -3.22 1.32 -9.77
C ILE A 200 -2.99 1.82 -11.20
N ALA A 201 -3.89 1.51 -12.12
CA ALA A 201 -3.85 2.03 -13.49
C ALA A 201 -3.93 3.56 -13.51
N ALA A 202 -4.88 4.15 -12.78
CA ALA A 202 -5.06 5.59 -12.69
C ALA A 202 -3.81 6.30 -12.13
N LEU A 203 -3.17 5.74 -11.10
CA LEU A 203 -1.91 6.28 -10.58
C LEU A 203 -0.75 6.12 -11.57
N ALA A 204 -0.69 5.01 -12.31
CA ALA A 204 0.41 4.71 -13.21
C ALA A 204 0.38 5.53 -14.51
N PHE A 205 -0.81 5.77 -15.06
CA PHE A 205 -0.98 6.45 -16.35
C PHE A 205 -1.53 7.87 -16.22
N GLY A 206 -2.17 8.20 -15.10
CA GLY A 206 -2.94 9.43 -14.93
C GLY A 206 -4.29 9.36 -15.65
N THR A 207 -5.19 10.24 -15.24
CA THR A 207 -6.47 10.55 -15.88
C THR A 207 -6.68 12.06 -15.87
N GLU A 208 -7.85 12.55 -16.26
CA GLU A 208 -8.21 13.96 -16.19
C GLU A 208 -8.17 14.49 -14.75
N SER A 209 -8.64 13.70 -13.77
CA SER A 209 -8.63 14.06 -12.35
C SER A 209 -7.42 13.53 -11.58
N VAL A 210 -6.96 12.31 -11.90
CA VAL A 210 -5.90 11.63 -11.14
C VAL A 210 -4.54 11.91 -11.76
N PRO A 211 -3.59 12.50 -11.02
CA PRO A 211 -2.26 12.74 -11.57
C PRO A 211 -1.44 11.44 -11.68
N ARG A 212 -0.70 11.28 -12.78
CA ARG A 212 0.31 10.22 -12.94
C ARG A 212 1.42 10.35 -11.89
N VAL A 213 1.75 9.29 -11.16
CA VAL A 213 2.80 9.31 -10.11
C VAL A 213 4.12 8.70 -10.61
N ASP A 214 5.21 8.90 -9.86
CA ASP A 214 6.51 8.29 -10.17
C ASP A 214 6.68 6.89 -9.55
N LYS A 215 6.03 6.67 -8.39
CA LYS A 215 6.10 5.41 -7.65
C LYS A 215 4.79 5.13 -6.92
N ILE A 216 4.36 3.87 -6.94
CA ILE A 216 3.20 3.37 -6.23
C ILE A 216 3.65 2.44 -5.09
N THR A 217 3.18 2.71 -3.86
CA THR A 217 3.42 1.83 -2.70
C THR A 217 2.11 1.42 -2.04
N GLY A 218 2.19 0.43 -1.17
CA GLY A 218 1.07 -0.02 -0.36
C GLY A 218 0.64 -1.45 -0.70
N PRO A 219 0.29 -2.25 0.32
CA PRO A 219 -0.16 -3.63 0.13
C PRO A 219 -1.59 -3.65 -0.41
N GLY A 220 -1.97 -4.71 -1.11
CA GLY A 220 -3.33 -4.90 -1.59
C GLY A 220 -3.63 -6.36 -1.91
N SER A 221 -4.83 -6.61 -2.42
CA SER A 221 -5.24 -7.94 -2.89
C SER A 221 -4.40 -8.40 -4.08
N VAL A 222 -4.58 -9.66 -4.50
CA VAL A 222 -3.98 -10.20 -5.73
C VAL A 222 -4.17 -9.28 -6.95
N TRP A 223 -5.35 -8.66 -7.11
CA TRP A 223 -5.62 -7.68 -8.17
C TRP A 223 -4.67 -6.47 -8.16
N VAL A 224 -4.38 -5.94 -6.97
CA VAL A 224 -3.49 -4.78 -6.77
C VAL A 224 -2.04 -5.20 -6.98
N ALA A 225 -1.64 -6.35 -6.44
CA ALA A 225 -0.29 -6.89 -6.61
C ALA A 225 0.00 -7.17 -8.10
N THR A 226 -0.93 -7.84 -8.79
CA THR A 226 -0.82 -8.11 -10.23
C THR A 226 -0.82 -6.81 -11.05
N ALA A 227 -1.65 -5.82 -10.70
CA ALA A 227 -1.64 -4.54 -11.40
C ALA A 227 -0.31 -3.81 -11.23
N LYS A 228 0.23 -3.75 -10.00
CA LYS A 228 1.56 -3.16 -9.70
C LYS A 228 2.66 -3.85 -10.50
N ARG A 229 2.61 -5.18 -10.62
CA ARG A 229 3.54 -5.95 -11.45
C ARG A 229 3.44 -5.56 -12.93
N GLN A 230 2.23 -5.44 -13.47
CA GLN A 230 2.02 -5.11 -14.88
C GLN A 230 2.38 -3.67 -15.25
N VAL A 231 2.28 -2.71 -14.32
CA VAL A 231 2.68 -1.32 -14.53
C VAL A 231 4.12 -1.01 -14.13
N PHE A 232 4.86 -2.00 -13.60
CA PHE A 232 6.26 -1.82 -13.24
C PHE A 232 7.09 -1.49 -14.48
N GLY A 233 7.88 -0.41 -14.40
CA GLY A 233 8.65 0.14 -15.53
C GLY A 233 8.02 1.39 -16.11
N GLU A 234 6.69 1.51 -16.07
CA GLU A 234 6.00 2.80 -16.26
C GLU A 234 6.13 3.66 -15.00
N VAL A 235 5.94 3.03 -13.84
CA VAL A 235 6.16 3.61 -12.51
C VAL A 235 7.00 2.66 -11.65
N GLY A 236 7.66 3.22 -10.63
CA GLY A 236 8.27 2.42 -9.58
C GLY A 236 7.22 1.73 -8.73
N ILE A 237 7.55 0.56 -8.18
CA ILE A 237 6.77 -0.08 -7.12
C ILE A 237 7.65 -0.35 -5.89
N ASP A 238 7.06 -0.62 -4.73
CA ASP A 238 7.75 -1.10 -3.54
C ASP A 238 8.15 -2.58 -3.70
N SER A 239 7.17 -3.50 -3.62
CA SER A 239 7.34 -4.94 -3.73
C SER A 239 5.99 -5.61 -4.01
N GLU A 240 6.04 -6.84 -4.52
CA GLU A 240 4.87 -7.73 -4.49
C GLU A 240 4.64 -8.19 -3.05
N ALA A 241 3.50 -7.81 -2.46
CA ALA A 241 3.19 -8.17 -1.09
C ALA A 241 2.90 -9.68 -1.00
N GLY A 242 3.73 -10.40 -0.25
CA GLY A 242 3.49 -11.79 0.13
C GLY A 242 2.53 -11.93 1.32
N PRO A 243 2.15 -13.16 1.69
CA PRO A 243 1.41 -13.42 2.92
C PRO A 243 2.20 -12.94 4.13
N THR A 244 1.50 -12.42 5.15
CA THR A 244 2.14 -12.01 6.41
C THR A 244 2.60 -13.23 7.19
N GLU A 245 3.83 -13.17 7.72
CA GLU A 245 4.45 -14.25 8.51
C GLU A 245 5.11 -13.70 9.78
N VAL A 246 5.18 -14.54 10.82
CA VAL A 246 5.86 -14.24 12.08
C VAL A 246 6.62 -15.48 12.56
N CYS A 247 7.87 -15.29 13.02
CA CYS A 247 8.68 -16.33 13.63
C CYS A 247 8.88 -16.00 15.11
N ILE A 248 8.52 -16.92 15.99
CA ILE A 248 8.66 -16.79 17.45
C ILE A 248 9.75 -17.74 17.91
N VAL A 249 10.80 -17.20 18.52
CA VAL A 249 11.85 -17.97 19.19
C VAL A 249 11.66 -17.79 20.68
N ALA A 250 11.40 -18.88 21.38
CA ALA A 250 11.11 -18.89 22.81
C ALA A 250 11.97 -19.94 23.51
N ASP A 251 12.48 -19.59 24.70
CA ASP A 251 13.11 -20.54 25.61
C ASP A 251 12.14 -20.93 26.74
N ARG A 252 12.63 -21.60 27.78
CA ARG A 252 11.82 -22.04 28.92
C ARG A 252 11.28 -20.90 29.81
N SER A 253 11.76 -19.67 29.65
CA SER A 253 11.44 -18.53 30.49
C SER A 253 10.41 -17.57 29.89
N ALA A 254 10.04 -17.80 28.62
CA ALA A 254 9.03 -17.04 27.89
C ALA A 254 7.60 -17.34 28.35
#